data_AF-D2RQ92-F1
#
_entry.id   AF-D2RQ92-F1
#
_cell.length_a   1.000
_cell.length_b   1.000
_cell.length_c   1.000
_cell.angle_alpha   90.00
_cell.angle_beta   90.00
_cell.angle_gamma   90.00
#
_symmetry.space_group_name_H-M   'P 1'
#
loop_
_entity.id
_entity.type
_entity.pdbx_description
1 polymer ?
#
loop_
_entity_poly.entity_id
_entity_poly.type
_entity_poly.pdbx_seq_one_letter_code
_entity_poly.pdbx_strand_id
1 'polypeptide(L)'
;MFIDPGKLEVRLRDEFGGTMGQSRVVVRQAVDLADAGQYEDDVGVPLTNEVVLDELADAPDGPPTDRWNWWIGSLEIAYGGYGQFGIRRYRNEE
;
A
#
# COMPACT_ATOMS: atom_id res chain seq x y z
N MET A 1 -6.71 7.38 -12.58
CA MET A 1 -7.84 7.25 -11.64
C MET A 1 -7.22 7.10 -10.27
N PHE A 2 -7.49 8.03 -9.36
CA PHE A 2 -6.93 8.01 -8.00
C PHE A 2 -7.51 6.84 -7.19
N ILE A 3 -6.90 6.57 -6.03
CA ILE A 3 -7.29 5.48 -5.14
C ILE A 3 -8.79 5.51 -4.83
N ASP A 4 -9.46 4.35 -4.99
CA ASP A 4 -10.81 4.09 -4.47
C ASP A 4 -10.65 3.25 -3.18
N PRO A 5 -10.79 3.87 -1.99
CA PRO A 5 -10.47 3.23 -0.72
C PRO A 5 -11.31 1.98 -0.45
N GLY A 6 -12.60 2.03 -0.79
CA GLY A 6 -13.53 0.94 -0.53
C GLY A 6 -13.24 -0.27 -1.40
N LYS A 7 -12.97 -0.04 -2.69
CA LYS A 7 -12.57 -1.13 -3.61
C LYS A 7 -11.21 -1.71 -3.24
N LEU A 8 -10.26 -0.86 -2.84
CA LEU A 8 -8.94 -1.31 -2.44
C LEU A 8 -9.02 -2.18 -1.18
N GLU A 9 -9.80 -1.78 -0.16
CA GLU A 9 -9.97 -2.59 1.06
C GLU A 9 -10.49 -4.00 0.76
N VAL A 10 -11.49 -4.11 -0.12
CA VAL A 10 -12.07 -5.40 -0.51
C VAL A 10 -11.03 -6.25 -1.24
N ARG A 11 -10.36 -5.69 -2.26
CA ARG A 11 -9.36 -6.45 -3.04
C ARG A 11 -8.16 -6.90 -2.21
N LEU A 12 -7.68 -6.08 -1.29
CA LEU A 12 -6.57 -6.48 -0.40
C LEU A 12 -6.91 -7.72 0.42
N ARG A 13 -8.13 -7.80 0.97
CA ARG A 13 -8.59 -8.99 1.71
C ARG A 13 -8.78 -10.19 0.79
N ASP A 14 -9.38 -9.98 -0.37
CA ASP A 14 -9.68 -11.07 -1.30
C ASP A 14 -8.40 -11.69 -1.88
N GLU A 15 -7.36 -10.88 -2.14
CA GLU A 15 -6.13 -11.33 -2.79
C GLU A 15 -5.03 -11.74 -1.81
N PHE A 16 -4.88 -11.03 -0.69
CA PHE A 16 -3.77 -11.25 0.26
C PHE A 16 -4.23 -11.70 1.64
N GLY A 17 -5.54 -11.81 1.86
CA GLY A 17 -6.11 -12.18 3.15
C GLY A 17 -5.86 -11.13 4.23
N GLY A 18 -5.66 -11.61 5.46
CA GLY A 18 -5.45 -10.76 6.62
C GLY A 18 -6.74 -10.22 7.23
N THR A 19 -6.58 -9.43 8.28
CA THR A 19 -7.68 -8.87 9.08
C THR A 19 -8.23 -7.60 8.43
N MET A 20 -9.45 -7.19 8.83
CA MET A 20 -10.01 -5.92 8.39
C MET A 20 -9.10 -4.75 8.79
N GLY A 21 -8.50 -4.82 9.98
CA GLY A 21 -7.54 -3.84 10.47
C GLY A 21 -6.30 -3.70 9.58
N GLN A 22 -5.76 -4.83 9.08
CA GLN A 22 -4.62 -4.86 8.17
C GLN A 22 -4.93 -4.17 6.83
N SER A 23 -6.05 -4.53 6.21
CA SER A 23 -6.44 -3.93 4.93
C SER A 23 -6.73 -2.44 5.06
N ARG A 24 -7.44 -2.02 6.13
CA ARG A 24 -7.74 -0.61 6.39
C ARG A 24 -6.50 0.26 6.55
N VAL A 25 -5.48 -0.22 7.26
CA VAL A 25 -4.27 0.58 7.43
C VAL A 25 -3.49 0.71 6.13
N VAL A 26 -3.45 -0.33 5.29
CA VAL A 26 -2.85 -0.26 3.95
C VAL A 26 -3.60 0.73 3.07
N VAL A 27 -4.94 0.67 3.04
CA VAL A 27 -5.77 1.63 2.30
C VAL A 27 -5.46 3.07 2.74
N ARG A 28 -5.37 3.31 4.05
CA ARG A 28 -5.03 4.65 4.55
C ARG A 28 -3.66 5.12 4.05
N GLN A 29 -2.63 4.28 4.15
CA GLN A 29 -1.30 4.66 3.67
C GLN A 29 -1.23 4.82 2.15
N ALA A 30 -2.01 4.05 1.39
CA ALA A 30 -2.12 4.22 -0.06
C ALA A 30 -2.77 5.55 -0.43
N VAL A 31 -3.80 5.97 0.30
CA VAL A 31 -4.41 7.30 0.13
C VAL A 31 -3.40 8.39 0.51
N ASP A 32 -2.74 8.27 1.66
CA ASP A 32 -1.74 9.25 2.11
C ASP A 32 -0.60 9.41 1.08
N LEU A 33 -0.14 8.30 0.49
CA LEU A 33 0.89 8.31 -0.56
C LEU A 33 0.37 8.92 -1.87
N ALA A 34 -0.85 8.61 -2.28
CA ALA A 34 -1.46 9.19 -3.47
C ALA A 34 -1.67 10.71 -3.32
N ASP A 35 -2.12 11.17 -2.15
CA ASP A 35 -2.32 12.58 -1.84
C ASP A 35 -1.00 13.37 -1.79
N ALA A 36 0.10 12.70 -1.43
CA ALA A 36 1.42 13.31 -1.44
C ALA A 36 1.96 13.60 -2.85
N GLY A 37 1.45 12.92 -3.89
CA GLY A 37 1.91 13.05 -5.27
C GLY A 37 3.31 12.48 -5.56
N GLN A 38 4.10 12.20 -4.52
CA GLN A 38 5.50 11.79 -4.61
C GLN A 38 5.72 10.57 -5.51
N TYR A 39 4.83 9.58 -5.46
CA TYR A 39 4.94 8.39 -6.31
C TYR A 39 4.89 8.73 -7.81
N GLU A 40 3.99 9.63 -8.22
CA GLU A 40 3.86 10.04 -9.62
C GLU A 40 5.06 10.89 -10.04
N ASP A 41 5.58 11.74 -9.16
CA ASP A 41 6.77 12.55 -9.42
C ASP A 41 8.03 11.69 -9.62
N ASP A 42 8.19 10.61 -8.85
CA ASP A 42 9.38 9.74 -8.91
C ASP A 42 9.27 8.65 -10.00
N VAL A 43 8.11 8.00 -10.13
CA VAL A 43 7.90 6.84 -11.02
C VAL A 43 7.32 7.24 -12.38
N GLY A 44 6.70 8.43 -12.47
CA GLY A 44 6.11 8.95 -13.71
C GLY A 44 4.75 8.36 -14.08
N VAL A 45 4.11 7.62 -13.16
CA VAL A 45 2.76 7.09 -13.34
C VAL A 45 1.91 7.36 -12.09
N PRO A 46 0.61 7.66 -12.25
CA PRO A 46 -0.26 7.93 -11.10
C PRO A 46 -0.46 6.67 -10.25
N LEU A 47 -0.55 6.85 -8.93
CA LEU A 47 -0.84 5.75 -8.02
C LEU A 47 -2.33 5.37 -8.10
N THR A 48 -2.61 4.14 -8.52
CA THR A 48 -3.97 3.59 -8.67
C THR A 48 -4.15 2.33 -7.85
N ASN A 49 -5.41 1.88 -7.66
CA ASN A 49 -5.68 0.61 -6.98
C ASN A 49 -4.98 -0.57 -7.66
N GLU A 50 -4.92 -0.58 -9.00
CA GLU A 50 -4.28 -1.65 -9.77
C GLU A 50 -2.78 -1.65 -9.55
N VAL A 51 -2.13 -0.47 -9.63
CA VAL A 51 -0.69 -0.33 -9.35
C VAL A 51 -0.37 -0.80 -7.94
N VAL A 52 -1.14 -0.39 -6.92
CA VAL A 52 -0.92 -0.86 -5.55
C VAL A 52 -0.99 -2.39 -5.48
N LEU A 53 -2.02 -3.01 -6.06
CA LEU A 53 -2.19 -4.45 -5.96
C LEU A 53 -1.11 -5.22 -6.74
N ASP A 54 -0.72 -4.74 -7.91
CA ASP A 54 0.35 -5.33 -8.71
C ASP A 54 1.69 -5.30 -7.95
N GLU A 55 2.05 -4.15 -7.38
CA GLU A 55 3.28 -4.00 -6.60
C GLU A 55 3.27 -4.84 -5.31
N LEU A 56 2.11 -4.99 -4.67
CA LEU A 56 1.96 -5.87 -3.50
C LEU A 56 2.03 -7.36 -3.86
N ALA A 57 1.61 -7.75 -5.07
CA ALA A 57 1.65 -9.13 -5.52
C ALA A 57 3.10 -9.62 -5.74
N ASP A 58 4.01 -8.72 -6.11
CA ASP A 58 5.44 -9.01 -6.27
C ASP A 58 6.18 -9.23 -4.95
N ALA A 59 5.60 -8.79 -3.82
CA ALA A 59 6.16 -9.01 -2.50
C ALA A 59 6.08 -10.49 -2.07
N PRO A 60 6.98 -10.95 -1.19
CA PRO A 60 6.88 -12.27 -0.57
C PRO A 60 5.52 -12.52 0.12
N ASP A 61 5.14 -13.80 0.26
CA ASP A 61 3.90 -14.18 0.91
C ASP A 61 3.79 -13.64 2.34
N GLY A 62 2.63 -13.05 2.63
CA GLY A 62 2.34 -12.41 3.90
C GLY A 62 1.06 -11.57 3.84
N PRO A 63 0.62 -11.04 5.00
CA PRO A 63 -0.55 -10.18 5.07
C PRO A 63 -0.33 -8.88 4.28
N PRO A 64 -1.41 -8.15 3.93
CA PRO A 64 -1.33 -6.87 3.22
C PRO A 64 -0.31 -5.89 3.81
N THR A 65 -0.17 -5.84 5.13
CA THR A 65 0.75 -4.91 5.81
C THR A 65 2.22 -5.21 5.57
N ASP A 66 2.56 -6.48 5.42
CA ASP A 66 3.95 -6.92 5.25
C ASP A 66 4.38 -6.70 3.80
N ARG A 67 3.50 -7.03 2.85
CA ARG A 67 3.65 -6.72 1.43
C ARG A 67 3.82 -5.21 1.22
N TRP A 68 2.99 -4.40 1.89
CA TRP A 68 3.08 -2.94 1.84
C TRP A 68 4.43 -2.42 2.34
N ASN A 69 4.86 -2.87 3.51
CA ASN A 69 6.15 -2.45 4.06
C ASN A 69 7.34 -2.91 3.21
N TRP A 70 7.25 -4.07 2.57
CA TRP A 70 8.25 -4.54 1.62
C TRP A 70 8.36 -3.57 0.43
N TRP A 71 7.23 -3.20 -0.17
CA TRP A 71 7.20 -2.28 -1.30
C TRP A 71 7.69 -0.88 -0.94
N ILE A 72 7.22 -0.31 0.18
CA ILE A 72 7.71 0.97 0.71
C ILE A 72 9.23 0.93 0.97
N GLY A 73 9.75 -0.21 1.45
CA GLY A 73 11.19 -0.41 1.62
C GLY A 73 11.95 -0.32 0.29
N SER A 74 11.41 -0.91 -0.78
CA SER A 74 11.98 -0.81 -2.13
C SER A 74 11.99 0.63 -2.65
N LEU A 75 10.89 1.37 -2.46
CA LEU A 75 10.80 2.79 -2.86
C LEU A 75 11.75 3.68 -2.05
N GLU A 76 11.90 3.43 -0.75
CA GLU A 76 12.86 4.14 0.10
C GLU A 76 14.31 3.92 -0.38
N ILE A 77 14.65 2.71 -0.82
CA ILE A 77 15.99 2.41 -1.36
C ILE A 77 16.21 3.11 -2.70
N ALA A 78 15.20 3.16 -3.56
CA ALA A 78 15.31 3.71 -4.92
C ALA A 78 15.32 5.24 -4.95
N TYR A 79 14.41 5.87 -4.18
CA TYR A 79 14.11 7.30 -4.28
C TYR A 79 14.26 8.04 -2.95
N GLY A 80 14.08 7.34 -1.82
CA GLY A 80 14.13 7.92 -0.48
C GLY A 80 12.86 8.72 -0.11
N GLY A 81 12.64 8.95 1.18
CA GLY A 81 11.50 9.73 1.68
C GLY A 81 10.16 8.97 1.76
N TYR A 82 10.16 7.67 1.46
CA TYR A 82 9.00 6.79 1.51
C TYR A 82 8.78 6.15 2.89
N GLY A 83 9.81 6.13 3.75
CA GLY A 83 9.73 5.51 5.08
C GLY A 83 8.64 6.07 6.01
N GLN A 84 8.08 7.24 5.70
CA GLN A 84 6.94 7.84 6.40
C GLN A 84 5.60 7.15 6.08
N PHE A 85 5.46 6.50 4.92
CA PHE A 85 4.27 5.76 4.51
C PHE A 85 4.30 4.29 4.98
N GLY A 86 5.34 3.89 5.71
CA GLY A 86 5.47 2.56 6.28
C GLY A 86 4.53 2.34 7.47
N ILE A 87 3.98 1.13 7.57
CA ILE A 87 3.06 0.72 8.62
C ILE A 87 3.85 0.17 9.80
N ARG A 88 3.89 0.91 10.91
CA ARG A 88 4.57 0.47 12.15
C ARG A 88 3.62 -0.15 13.17
N ARG A 89 2.36 0.32 13.21
CA ARG A 89 1.32 -0.15 14.14
C ARG A 89 -0.07 0.07 13.53
N TYR A 90 -0.96 -0.86 13.82
CA TYR A 90 -2.38 -0.78 13.49
C TYR A 90 -3.17 -1.59 14.52
N ARG A 91 -4.48 -1.36 14.57
CA ARG A 91 -5.39 -2.18 15.37
C ARG A 91 -5.72 -3.43 14.58
N ASN A 92 -5.46 -4.61 15.12
CA ASN A 92 -5.99 -5.85 14.57
C ASN A 92 -7.49 -5.92 14.88
N GLU A 93 -8.29 -5.97 13.83
CA GLU A 93 -9.75 -6.15 13.88
C GLU A 93 -10.06 -7.37 13.02
N GLU A 94 -10.40 -8.50 13.65
CA GLU A 94 -10.74 -9.77 13.00
C GLU A 94 -12.02 -9.67 12.18
#